data_AF-A0A173WTN0-F1
#
_entry.id   AF-A0A173WTN0-F1
#
_cell.length_a   1.000
_cell.length_b   1.000
_cell.length_c   1.000
_cell.angle_alpha   90.00
_cell.angle_beta   90.00
_cell.angle_gamma   90.00
#
_symmetry.space_group_name_H-M   'P 1'
#
loop_
_entity.id
_entity.type
_entity.pdbx_description
1 polymer ?
#
loop_
_entity_poly.entity_id
_entity_poly.type
_entity_poly.pdbx_seq_one_letter_code
_entity_poly.pdbx_strand_id
1 'polypeptide(L)'
;MMMNKMREIYGVVNMILFPEDEDPEMLSLELFSSFAKAKERSEEIIKEFIDDYGEDYIEHVTKKNPVAVMGNGDVTGYVYIVKTHAL
;
A
#
# COMPACT_ATOMS: atom_id res chain seq x y z
N MET A 1 33.09 6.21 18.78
CA MET A 1 31.62 6.28 18.83
C MET A 1 31.06 5.48 17.68
N MET A 2 30.31 4.41 17.96
CA MET A 2 29.57 3.66 16.92
C MET A 2 28.34 4.48 16.55
N MET A 3 28.26 4.95 15.30
CA MET A 3 27.00 5.42 14.73
C MET A 3 26.09 4.19 14.59
N ASN A 4 25.00 4.11 15.34
CA ASN A 4 23.90 3.20 14.99
C ASN A 4 23.49 3.55 13.56
N LYS A 5 23.80 2.68 12.59
CA LYS A 5 23.28 2.84 11.23
C LYS A 5 21.77 2.64 11.34
N MET A 6 21.01 3.73 11.25
CA MET A 6 19.54 3.66 11.17
C MET A 6 19.18 2.64 10.10
N ARG A 7 18.42 1.62 10.48
CA ARG A 7 17.96 0.61 9.53
C ARG A 7 16.74 1.16 8.82
N GLU A 8 16.80 1.22 7.50
CA GLU A 8 15.64 1.56 6.69
C GLU A 8 14.57 0.47 6.84
N ILE A 9 13.33 0.88 7.08
CA ILE A 9 12.16 0.02 7.13
C ILE A 9 11.15 0.57 6.12
N TYR A 10 10.48 -0.34 5.41
CA TYR A 10 9.43 -0.01 4.46
C TYR A 10 8.10 -0.48 5.03
N GLY A 11 7.05 0.32 4.93
CA GLY A 11 5.70 -0.07 5.33
C GLY A 11 4.80 -0.19 4.11
N VAL A 12 3.87 -1.13 4.10
CA VAL A 12 2.74 -1.18 3.16
C VAL A 12 1.49 -0.80 3.94
N VAL A 13 0.81 0.25 3.51
CA VAL A 13 -0.47 0.70 4.06
C VAL A 13 -1.55 0.34 3.07
N ASN A 14 -2.55 -0.43 3.51
CA ASN A 14 -3.75 -0.72 2.75
C ASN A 14 -4.92 0.10 3.30
N MET A 15 -5.65 0.80 2.44
CA MET A 15 -6.82 1.58 2.80
C MET A 15 -7.97 1.28 1.84
N ILE A 16 -9.20 1.46 2.32
CA ILE A 16 -10.42 1.24 1.55
C ILE A 16 -11.36 2.44 1.71
N LEU A 17 -12.01 2.85 0.63
CA LEU A 17 -13.04 3.87 0.63
C LEU A 17 -14.31 3.25 0.07
N PHE A 18 -15.37 3.28 0.88
CA PHE A 18 -16.72 2.96 0.43
C PHE A 18 -17.42 4.24 -0.06
N PRO A 19 -18.36 4.15 -1.01
CA PRO A 19 -19.03 5.29 -1.63
C PRO A 19 -19.96 6.04 -0.67
N GLU A 20 -20.34 5.39 0.43
CA GLU A 20 -21.13 6.01 1.51
C GLU A 20 -20.26 6.82 2.47
N ASP A 21 -18.92 6.65 2.41
CA ASP A 21 -17.96 7.30 3.28
C ASP A 21 -17.20 8.41 2.54
N GLU A 22 -16.87 9.49 3.25
CA GLU A 22 -16.06 10.58 2.70
C GLU A 22 -14.55 10.34 2.88
N ASP A 23 -14.16 9.52 3.85
CA ASP A 23 -12.77 9.30 4.26
C ASP A 23 -12.36 7.82 4.09
N PRO A 24 -11.18 7.52 3.50
CA PRO A 24 -10.69 6.16 3.39
C PRO A 24 -10.26 5.61 4.75
N GLU A 25 -10.66 4.37 5.05
CA GLU A 25 -10.30 3.65 6.26
C GLU A 25 -8.99 2.85 6.08
N MET A 26 -8.08 2.92 7.05
CA MET A 26 -6.87 2.09 7.05
C MET A 26 -7.22 0.66 7.49
N LEU A 27 -7.01 -0.30 6.60
CA LEU A 27 -7.23 -1.73 6.87
C LEU A 27 -6.01 -2.40 7.51
N SER A 28 -4.81 -2.10 7.02
CA SER A 28 -3.59 -2.73 7.54
C SER A 28 -2.35 -1.87 7.33
N LEU A 29 -1.36 -2.12 8.19
CA LEU A 29 0.01 -1.64 8.07
C LEU A 29 0.98 -2.81 8.28
N GLU A 30 1.77 -3.12 7.27
CA GLU A 30 2.78 -4.19 7.32
C GLU A 30 4.19 -3.63 7.14
N LEU A 31 5.14 -4.03 8.00
CA LEU A 31 6.51 -3.52 7.96
C LEU A 31 7.49 -4.56 7.39
N PHE A 32 8.35 -4.09 6.50
CA PHE A 32 9.30 -4.86 5.72
C PHE A 32 10.72 -4.33 5.86
N SER A 33 11.67 -5.25 5.87
CA SER A 33 13.10 -4.92 5.91
C SER A 33 13.66 -4.38 4.60
N SER A 34 12.89 -4.41 3.51
CA SER A 34 13.32 -3.96 2.19
C SER A 34 12.14 -3.52 1.33
N PHE A 35 12.41 -2.60 0.41
CA PHE A 35 11.45 -2.10 -0.56
C PHE A 35 10.89 -3.22 -1.46
N ALA A 36 11.73 -4.17 -1.87
CA ALA A 36 11.31 -5.26 -2.74
C ALA A 36 10.20 -6.13 -2.12
N LYS A 37 10.29 -6.43 -0.82
CA LYS A 37 9.27 -7.20 -0.10
C LYS A 37 7.99 -6.39 0.09
N ALA A 38 8.11 -5.10 0.39
CA ALA A 38 6.95 -4.22 0.45
C ALA A 38 6.22 -4.21 -0.91
N LYS A 39 6.97 -4.10 -2.01
CA LYS A 39 6.41 -4.10 -3.37
C LYS A 39 5.68 -5.40 -3.70
N GLU A 40 6.27 -6.55 -3.40
CA GLU A 40 5.64 -7.87 -3.57
C GLU A 40 4.32 -7.93 -2.79
N ARG A 41 4.31 -7.52 -1.51
CA ARG A 41 3.07 -7.49 -0.73
C ARG A 41 2.02 -6.52 -1.30
N SER A 42 2.43 -5.36 -1.81
CA SER A 42 1.48 -4.43 -2.43
C SER A 42 0.82 -5.01 -3.67
N GLU A 43 1.55 -5.79 -4.47
CA GLU A 43 1.00 -6.47 -5.64
C GLU A 43 0.04 -7.60 -5.24
N GLU A 44 0.33 -8.31 -4.16
CA GLU A 44 -0.59 -9.30 -3.57
C GLU A 44 -1.90 -8.66 -3.10
N ILE A 45 -1.84 -7.55 -2.36
CA ILE A 45 -3.04 -6.85 -1.88
C ILE A 45 -3.90 -6.37 -3.05
N ILE A 46 -3.26 -5.88 -4.12
CA ILE A 46 -3.99 -5.46 -5.33
C ILE A 46 -4.73 -6.65 -5.94
N LYS A 47 -4.05 -7.79 -6.03
CA LYS A 47 -4.67 -9.01 -6.55
C LYS A 47 -5.81 -9.50 -5.65
N GLU A 48 -5.62 -9.52 -4.33
CA GLU A 48 -6.66 -9.88 -3.35
C GLU A 48 -7.90 -8.99 -3.55
N PHE A 49 -7.72 -7.68 -3.70
CA PHE A 49 -8.84 -6.77 -3.95
C PHE A 49 -9.56 -7.06 -5.28
N ILE A 50 -8.83 -7.31 -6.36
CA ILE A 50 -9.43 -7.65 -7.67
C ILE A 50 -10.20 -8.97 -7.58
N ASP A 51 -9.65 -9.97 -6.88
CA ASP A 51 -10.29 -11.28 -6.69
C ASP A 51 -11.59 -11.15 -5.87
N ASP A 52 -11.62 -10.25 -4.88
CA ASP A 52 -12.78 -10.02 -4.00
C ASP A 52 -13.85 -9.08 -4.60
N TYR A 53 -13.44 -8.01 -5.31
CA TYR A 53 -14.33 -6.92 -5.71
C TYR A 53 -14.42 -6.69 -7.23
N GLY A 54 -13.50 -7.26 -8.03
CA GLY A 54 -13.39 -7.01 -9.47
C GLY A 54 -12.52 -5.82 -9.83
N GLU A 55 -12.18 -5.69 -11.12
CA GLU A 55 -11.30 -4.64 -11.66
C GLU A 55 -12.02 -3.80 -12.71
N ASP A 56 -12.30 -2.52 -12.40
CA ASP A 56 -12.77 -1.55 -13.40
C ASP A 56 -11.72 -0.47 -13.72
N TYR A 57 -10.85 -0.11 -12.76
CA TYR A 57 -9.81 0.90 -12.96
C TYR A 57 -8.63 0.71 -12.00
N ILE A 58 -7.41 0.60 -12.52
CA ILE A 58 -6.17 0.60 -11.72
C ILE A 58 -5.21 1.68 -12.21
N GLU A 59 -4.89 2.65 -11.35
CA GLU A 59 -3.86 3.66 -11.62
C GLU A 59 -2.58 3.35 -10.83
N HIS A 60 -1.55 2.89 -11.55
CA HIS A 60 -0.22 2.72 -11.00
C HIS A 60 0.52 4.06 -11.04
N VAL A 61 0.56 4.79 -9.93
CA VAL A 61 1.26 6.09 -9.86
C VAL A 61 2.76 5.84 -9.74
N THR A 62 3.42 5.46 -10.83
CA THR A 62 4.86 5.23 -10.82
C THR A 62 5.64 6.48 -11.19
N LYS A 63 6.38 7.03 -10.23
CA LYS A 63 7.70 7.59 -10.53
C LYS A 63 8.77 7.37 -9.47
N LYS A 64 8.43 7.25 -8.16
CA LYS A 64 9.40 6.86 -7.10
C LYS A 64 8.81 6.13 -5.87
N ASN A 65 7.50 6.03 -5.73
CA ASN A 65 6.81 5.22 -4.73
C ASN A 65 5.78 4.33 -5.45
N PRO A 66 5.64 3.05 -5.09
CA PRO A 66 4.55 2.22 -5.55
C PRO A 66 3.30 2.64 -4.77
N VAL A 67 2.47 3.40 -5.45
CA VAL A 67 1.13 3.79 -5.00
C VAL A 67 0.17 3.26 -6.06
N ALA A 68 -0.76 2.41 -5.64
CA ALA A 68 -1.78 1.84 -6.52
C ALA A 68 -3.16 2.19 -5.98
N VAL A 69 -4.03 2.60 -6.89
CA VAL A 69 -5.46 2.79 -6.65
C VAL A 69 -6.20 1.79 -7.51
N MET A 70 -7.19 1.12 -6.96
CA MET A 70 -8.02 0.13 -7.63
C MET A 70 -9.48 0.32 -7.25
N GLY A 71 -10.40 0.07 -8.18
CA GLY A 71 -11.82 0.15 -7.87
C GLY A 71 -12.71 -0.59 -8.87
N ASN A 72 -13.96 -0.78 -8.45
CA ASN A 72 -15.04 -1.46 -9.19
C ASN A 72 -16.32 -0.59 -9.29
N GLY A 73 -16.20 0.73 -9.09
CA GLY A 73 -17.32 1.67 -9.03
C GLY A 73 -18.02 1.76 -7.66
N ASP A 74 -18.00 0.68 -6.87
CA ASP A 74 -18.66 0.59 -5.56
C ASP A 74 -17.67 0.61 -4.39
N VAL A 75 -16.39 0.42 -4.61
CA VAL A 75 -15.33 0.44 -3.58
C VAL A 75 -14.04 0.91 -4.23
N THR A 76 -13.26 1.73 -3.52
CA THR A 76 -11.91 2.13 -3.95
C THR A 76 -10.86 1.69 -2.94
N GLY A 77 -9.93 0.82 -3.37
CA GLY A 77 -8.77 0.40 -2.60
C GLY A 77 -7.55 1.28 -2.89
N TYR A 78 -6.77 1.61 -1.85
CA TYR A 78 -5.54 2.37 -1.94
C TYR A 78 -4.39 1.62 -1.25
N VAL A 79 -3.28 1.43 -1.96
CA VAL A 79 -2.08 0.80 -1.40
C VAL A 79 -0.91 1.77 -1.50
N TYR A 80 -0.26 2.02 -0.37
CA TYR A 80 0.90 2.91 -0.28
C TYR A 80 2.10 2.16 0.28
N ILE A 81 3.27 2.39 -0.32
CA ILE A 81 4.53 2.03 0.32
C ILE A 81 5.19 3.25 0.93
N VAL A 82 5.37 3.20 2.24
CA VAL A 82 6.00 4.25 3.04
C VAL A 82 7.42 3.83 3.42
N LYS A 83 8.33 4.80 3.52
CA LYS A 83 9.69 4.55 4.02
C LYS A 83 9.83 5.22 5.38
N THR A 84 10.27 4.46 6.37
CA THR A 84 10.54 4.93 7.73
C THR A 84 11.91 4.47 8.21
N HIS A 85 12.36 5.02 9.34
CA HIS A 85 13.61 4.65 9.98
C HIS A 85 13.30 4.12 11.38
N ALA A 86 13.85 2.97 11.74
CA ALA A 86 13.88 2.56 13.14
C ALA A 86 15.04 3.26 13.86
N LEU A 87 14.74 3.83 15.03
CA LEU A 87 15.71 4.41 15.96
C LEU A 87 16.59 3.32 16.60
#